data_AF-A0A519XHT3-F1
#
_entry.id   AF-A0A519XHT3-F1
#
_cell.length_a   1.000
_cell.length_b   1.000
_cell.length_c   1.000
_cell.angle_alpha   90.00
_cell.angle_beta   90.00
_cell.angle_gamma   90.00
#
_symmetry.space_group_name_H-M   'P 1'
#
loop_
_entity.id
_entity.type
_entity.pdbx_description
1 polymer ?
#
loop_
_entity_poly.entity_id
_entity_poly.type
_entity_poly.pdbx_seq_one_letter_code
_entity_poly.pdbx_strand_id
1 'polypeptide(L)'
;GVMFHSQDPKTMPKEQDWPISIEMQFLAGLGDGKARPTGNMCSPGTNVVYNGKIEPNHCINSSSKTYDGEQWVRAELIVLGDSLITHIINGDTVLKYSKPQIGGDVANRYDPKIKIDGKLLKSGFIALQSEGQPIDFRNIMIKDLRQFKK
;
A
#
# COMPACT_ATOMS: atom_id res chain seq x y z
N GLY A 1 -0.80 -6.63 3.93
CA GLY A 1 -1.66 -6.21 2.80
C GLY A 1 -0.96 -6.44 1.46
N VAL A 2 -1.24 -5.57 0.48
CA VAL A 2 -0.59 -5.58 -0.84
C VAL A 2 0.37 -4.40 -0.91
N MET A 3 1.65 -4.70 -1.08
CA MET A 3 2.70 -3.72 -1.35
C MET A 3 2.75 -3.43 -2.85
N PHE A 4 2.83 -2.16 -3.23
CA PHE A 4 2.88 -1.73 -4.63
C PHE A 4 3.77 -0.49 -4.79
N HIS A 5 4.23 -0.28 -6.03
CA HIS A 5 5.44 0.53 -6.28
C HIS A 5 6.60 0.09 -5.38
N SER A 6 6.65 -1.21 -5.09
CA SER A 6 7.59 -1.78 -4.15
C SER A 6 8.98 -1.83 -4.75
N GLN A 7 9.97 -1.66 -3.89
CA GLN A 7 11.38 -1.88 -4.18
C GLN A 7 11.63 -3.23 -4.85
N ASP A 8 12.61 -3.27 -5.76
CA ASP A 8 13.07 -4.53 -6.34
C ASP A 8 13.61 -5.44 -5.22
N PRO A 9 13.05 -6.64 -5.03
CA PRO A 9 13.49 -7.55 -3.96
C PRO A 9 14.97 -7.93 -4.08
N LYS A 10 15.58 -7.89 -5.28
CA LYS A 10 17.01 -8.15 -5.46
C LYS A 10 17.92 -7.06 -4.91
N THR A 11 17.36 -5.87 -4.67
CA THR A 11 18.09 -4.73 -4.08
C THR A 11 17.89 -4.62 -2.58
N MET A 12 17.04 -5.47 -1.99
CA MET A 12 16.80 -5.46 -0.54
C MET A 12 17.93 -6.21 0.17
N PRO A 13 18.70 -5.54 1.06
CA PRO A 13 19.57 -6.24 1.99
C PRO A 13 18.77 -7.22 2.83
N LYS A 14 19.39 -8.36 3.18
CA LYS A 14 18.77 -9.41 4.00
C LYS A 14 18.14 -8.86 5.29
N GLU A 15 18.77 -7.86 5.88
CA GLU A 15 18.35 -7.29 7.17
C GLU A 15 17.35 -6.14 7.01
N GLN A 16 17.04 -5.67 5.80
CA GLN A 16 16.04 -4.62 5.61
C GLN A 16 14.66 -5.11 6.08
N ASP A 17 13.99 -4.35 6.96
CA ASP A 17 12.72 -4.78 7.58
C ASP A 17 11.52 -4.66 6.64
N TRP A 18 11.47 -3.60 5.84
CA TRP A 18 10.38 -3.32 4.92
C TRP A 18 10.92 -2.92 3.55
N PRO A 19 10.31 -3.37 2.43
CA PRO A 19 10.63 -2.77 1.15
C PRO A 19 10.25 -1.30 1.16
N ILE A 20 11.05 -0.46 0.48
CA ILE A 20 10.64 0.92 0.16
C ILE A 20 9.44 0.81 -0.78
N SER A 21 8.23 1.07 -0.26
CA SER A 21 6.98 0.72 -0.92
C SER A 21 5.83 1.56 -0.38
N ILE A 22 4.70 1.51 -1.08
CA ILE A 22 3.39 1.85 -0.49
C ILE A 22 2.66 0.54 -0.25
N GLU A 23 1.75 0.53 0.72
CA GLU A 23 0.92 -0.59 1.08
C GLU A 23 -0.57 -0.22 1.01
N MET A 24 -1.38 -1.10 0.42
CA MET A 24 -2.78 -1.24 0.76
C MET A 24 -2.91 -2.27 1.89
N GLN A 25 -3.07 -1.80 3.12
CA GLN A 25 -3.08 -2.65 4.31
C GLN A 25 -4.34 -3.51 4.37
N PHE A 26 -4.18 -4.78 4.72
CA PHE A 26 -5.31 -5.70 4.95
C PHE A 26 -5.38 -6.05 6.42
N LEU A 27 -6.49 -5.69 7.05
CA LEU A 27 -6.80 -6.00 8.44
C LEU A 27 -8.15 -6.73 8.53
N ALA A 28 -8.26 -7.60 9.53
CA ALA A 28 -9.52 -8.09 10.07
C ALA A 28 -9.83 -7.37 11.39
N GLY A 29 -11.11 -7.38 11.77
CA GLY A 29 -11.54 -6.93 13.09
C GLY A 29 -11.01 -7.82 14.21
N LEU A 30 -10.97 -7.28 15.43
CA LEU A 30 -10.48 -7.98 16.63
C LEU A 30 -11.61 -8.51 17.51
N GLY A 31 -12.88 -8.34 17.10
CA GLY A 31 -14.04 -8.72 17.92
C GLY A 31 -14.24 -7.86 19.19
N ASP A 32 -13.52 -6.74 19.32
CA ASP A 32 -13.59 -5.84 20.48
C ASP A 32 -14.55 -4.66 20.29
N GLY A 33 -15.28 -4.64 19.16
CA GLY A 33 -16.24 -3.60 18.80
C GLY A 33 -15.60 -2.27 18.37
N LYS A 34 -14.27 -2.17 18.30
CA LYS A 34 -13.59 -0.96 17.84
C LYS A 34 -13.45 -0.95 16.32
N ALA A 35 -13.57 0.24 15.74
CA ALA A 35 -13.34 0.42 14.31
C ALA A 35 -11.89 0.07 13.95
N ARG A 36 -11.73 -0.88 13.03
CA ARG A 36 -10.47 -1.32 12.45
C ARG A 36 -10.65 -1.48 10.94
N PRO A 37 -10.66 -0.36 10.19
CA PRO A 37 -10.85 -0.40 8.75
C PRO A 37 -9.71 -1.14 8.05
N THR A 38 -9.99 -1.63 6.85
CA THR A 38 -9.07 -2.32 5.95
C THR A 38 -8.91 -1.52 4.66
N GLY A 39 -7.93 -1.84 3.83
CA GLY A 39 -7.58 -1.02 2.67
C GLY A 39 -7.00 0.35 3.05
N ASN A 40 -6.37 0.45 4.22
CA ASN A 40 -5.62 1.65 4.62
C ASN A 40 -4.41 1.84 3.71
N MET A 41 -3.89 3.06 3.63
CA MET A 41 -2.57 3.29 3.02
C MET A 41 -1.52 3.25 4.13
N CYS A 42 -0.44 2.50 3.96
CA CYS A 42 0.76 2.65 4.78
C CYS A 42 1.99 2.86 3.88
N SER A 43 2.97 3.65 4.31
CA SER A 43 4.04 4.15 3.44
C SER A 43 5.46 3.82 3.96
N PRO A 44 5.90 2.56 3.93
CA PRO A 44 7.23 2.21 4.41
C PRO A 44 8.32 2.76 3.47
N GLY A 45 9.20 3.61 3.98
CA GLY A 45 10.23 4.27 3.17
C GLY A 45 9.66 5.14 2.03
N THR A 46 8.37 5.50 2.10
CA THR A 46 7.71 6.39 1.16
C THR A 46 6.83 7.42 1.86
N ASN A 47 6.42 8.44 1.10
CA ASN A 47 5.39 9.42 1.46
C ASN A 47 4.38 9.53 0.32
N VAL A 48 3.18 10.02 0.60
CA VAL A 48 2.15 10.31 -0.39
C VAL A 48 1.58 11.71 -0.20
N VAL A 49 0.92 12.25 -1.22
CA VAL A 49 0.10 13.45 -1.10
C VAL A 49 -1.35 13.06 -0.85
N TYR A 50 -1.86 13.48 0.30
CA TYR A 50 -3.24 13.30 0.74
C TYR A 50 -3.83 14.66 1.12
N ASN A 51 -5.04 14.95 0.66
CA ASN A 51 -5.70 16.26 0.86
C ASN A 51 -4.82 17.46 0.48
N GLY A 52 -4.06 17.34 -0.61
CA GLY A 52 -3.24 18.42 -1.18
C GLY A 52 -1.88 18.65 -0.51
N LYS A 53 -1.53 17.91 0.53
CA LYS A 53 -0.23 18.01 1.23
C LYS A 53 0.44 16.65 1.36
N ILE A 54 1.76 16.65 1.56
CA ILE A 54 2.49 15.43 1.94
C ILE A 54 1.93 14.96 3.29
N GLU A 55 1.50 13.70 3.35
CA GLU A 55 1.02 13.09 4.58
C GLU A 55 2.23 12.77 5.48
N PRO A 56 2.33 13.37 6.68
CA PRO A 56 3.42 13.07 7.61
C PRO A 56 3.27 11.73 8.31
N ASN A 57 2.05 11.18 8.37
CA ASN A 57 1.79 9.90 9.01
C ASN A 57 2.12 8.74 8.08
N HIS A 58 2.72 7.69 8.65
CA HIS A 58 2.97 6.46 7.92
C HIS A 58 1.70 5.80 7.41
N CYS A 59 0.58 5.88 8.14
CA CYS A 59 -0.68 5.29 7.72
C CYS A 59 -1.83 6.29 7.63
N ILE A 60 -2.68 6.11 6.61
CA ILE A 60 -3.96 6.81 6.44
C ILE A 60 -5.07 5.77 6.51
N ASN A 61 -5.99 5.95 7.45
CA ASN A 61 -7.17 5.11 7.56
C ASN A 61 -8.08 5.28 6.34
N SER A 62 -8.57 4.17 5.81
CA SER A 62 -9.63 4.16 4.81
C SER A 62 -11.00 4.43 5.46
N SER A 63 -12.00 4.68 4.62
CA SER A 63 -13.39 4.76 5.07
C SER A 63 -14.14 3.41 5.06
N SER A 64 -13.43 2.28 4.98
CA SER A 64 -14.08 0.96 4.94
C SER A 64 -14.74 0.60 6.28
N LYS A 65 -15.62 -0.40 6.24
CA LYS A 65 -16.09 -1.07 7.46
C LYS A 65 -14.97 -1.91 8.08
N THR A 66 -15.21 -2.34 9.32
CA THR A 66 -14.47 -3.44 9.95
C THR A 66 -15.11 -4.76 9.53
N TYR A 67 -14.29 -5.76 9.22
CA TYR A 67 -14.74 -7.09 8.82
C TYR A 67 -14.21 -8.10 9.83
N ASP A 68 -15.09 -8.57 10.71
CA ASP A 68 -14.76 -9.52 11.78
C ASP A 68 -14.84 -10.98 11.30
N GLY A 69 -14.02 -11.84 11.90
CA GLY A 69 -14.02 -13.28 11.63
C GLY A 69 -13.51 -13.68 10.24
N GLU A 70 -13.66 -14.96 9.91
CA GLU A 70 -13.22 -15.51 8.63
C GLU A 70 -14.23 -15.20 7.53
N GLN A 71 -13.86 -14.28 6.64
CA GLN A 71 -14.68 -13.93 5.49
C GLN A 71 -13.83 -13.45 4.32
N TRP A 72 -14.35 -13.63 3.12
CA TRP A 72 -13.72 -13.10 1.91
C TRP A 72 -14.06 -11.62 1.73
N VAL A 73 -13.02 -10.78 1.70
CA VAL A 73 -13.13 -9.37 1.35
C VAL A 73 -12.52 -9.16 -0.04
N ARG A 74 -13.26 -8.50 -0.93
CA ARG A 74 -12.74 -8.12 -2.26
C ARG A 74 -12.00 -6.79 -2.13
N ALA A 75 -10.72 -6.79 -2.50
CA ALA A 75 -9.91 -5.59 -2.60
C ALA A 75 -9.56 -5.32 -4.06
N GLU A 76 -9.66 -4.05 -4.48
CA GLU A 76 -9.14 -3.60 -5.77
C GLU A 76 -8.26 -2.37 -5.56
N LEU A 77 -7.15 -2.33 -6.31
CA LEU A 77 -6.17 -1.27 -6.27
C LEU A 77 -5.98 -0.73 -7.68
N ILE A 78 -6.33 0.54 -7.89
CA ILE A 78 -6.14 1.23 -9.16
C ILE A 78 -4.97 2.20 -9.01
N VAL A 79 -3.92 2.00 -9.81
CA VAL A 79 -2.69 2.80 -9.77
C VAL A 79 -2.42 3.43 -11.13
N LEU A 80 -2.56 4.74 -11.21
CA LEU A 80 -2.30 5.52 -12.43
C LEU A 80 -0.91 6.16 -12.36
N GLY A 81 0.13 5.31 -12.34
CA GLY A 81 1.51 5.74 -12.13
C GLY A 81 1.66 6.46 -10.79
N ASP A 82 2.13 7.71 -10.83
CA ASP A 82 2.23 8.62 -9.69
C ASP A 82 1.04 9.59 -9.56
N SER A 83 0.06 9.55 -10.47
CA SER A 83 -0.98 10.57 -10.55
C SER A 83 -2.14 10.36 -9.57
N LEU A 84 -2.73 9.17 -9.55
CA LEU A 84 -3.85 8.82 -8.68
C LEU A 84 -3.77 7.35 -8.29
N ILE A 85 -3.94 7.11 -6.98
CA ILE A 85 -4.08 5.80 -6.40
C ILE A 85 -5.48 5.74 -5.76
N THR A 86 -6.21 4.66 -6.02
CA THR A 86 -7.55 4.43 -5.46
C THR A 86 -7.62 3.04 -4.85
N HIS A 87 -8.02 2.98 -3.59
CA HIS A 87 -8.33 1.73 -2.90
C HIS A 87 -9.84 1.51 -2.93
N ILE A 88 -10.24 0.28 -3.26
CA ILE A 88 -11.64 -0.15 -3.29
C ILE A 88 -11.78 -1.40 -2.43
N ILE A 89 -12.76 -1.41 -1.54
CA ILE A 89 -13.09 -2.54 -0.68
C ILE A 89 -14.56 -2.90 -0.91
N ASN A 90 -14.82 -4.15 -1.29
CA ASN A 90 -16.15 -4.69 -1.58
C ASN A 90 -16.97 -3.83 -2.58
N GLY A 91 -16.29 -3.22 -3.55
CA GLY A 91 -16.90 -2.39 -4.60
C GLY A 91 -16.99 -0.90 -4.24
N ASP A 92 -16.77 -0.52 -2.98
CA ASP A 92 -16.80 0.87 -2.55
C ASP A 92 -15.40 1.48 -2.59
N THR A 93 -15.29 2.71 -3.11
CA THR A 93 -14.04 3.46 -3.03
C THR A 93 -13.84 3.96 -1.61
N VAL A 94 -12.76 3.54 -0.95
CA VAL A 94 -12.52 3.83 0.47
C VAL A 94 -11.34 4.74 0.74
N LEU A 95 -10.45 4.93 -0.24
CA LEU A 95 -9.31 5.84 -0.10
C LEU A 95 -8.78 6.30 -1.47
N LYS A 96 -8.37 7.57 -1.56
CA LYS A 96 -7.70 8.15 -2.73
C LYS A 96 -6.54 9.04 -2.29
N TYR A 97 -5.42 8.95 -3.00
CA TYR A 97 -4.23 9.79 -2.78
C TYR A 97 -3.38 9.81 -4.05
N SER A 98 -2.29 10.57 -4.03
CA SER A 98 -1.47 10.83 -5.22
C SER A 98 0.01 10.99 -4.89
N LYS A 99 0.85 11.11 -5.92
CA LYS A 99 2.27 11.47 -5.83
C LYS A 99 3.04 10.65 -4.78
N PRO A 100 3.00 9.31 -4.86
CA PRO A 100 3.87 8.52 -4.02
C PRO A 100 5.33 8.83 -4.35
N GLN A 101 6.13 8.98 -3.32
CA GLN A 101 7.54 9.33 -3.44
C GLN A 101 8.34 8.62 -2.36
N ILE A 102 9.58 8.27 -2.66
CA ILE A 102 10.53 7.80 -1.64
C ILE A 102 10.69 8.91 -0.58
N GLY A 103 10.68 8.52 0.69
CA GLY A 103 10.68 9.45 1.82
C GLY A 103 10.30 8.74 3.12
N GLY A 104 10.05 9.48 4.18
CA GLY A 104 9.60 8.90 5.44
C GLY A 104 10.64 7.99 6.12
N ASP A 105 10.34 7.61 7.36
CA ASP A 105 11.31 6.96 8.25
C ASP A 105 11.00 5.48 8.50
N VAL A 106 9.90 4.97 7.95
CA VAL A 106 9.42 3.60 8.21
C VAL A 106 10.02 2.60 7.22
N ALA A 107 11.34 2.50 7.20
CA ALA A 107 12.10 1.41 6.60
C ALA A 107 13.53 1.55 7.13
N ASN A 108 14.14 0.48 7.60
CA ASN A 108 15.47 0.50 8.19
C ASN A 108 16.40 -0.47 7.47
N ARG A 109 17.71 -0.23 7.59
CA ARG A 109 18.76 -1.11 7.04
C ARG A 109 18.64 -1.32 5.51
N TYR A 110 18.06 -0.34 4.82
CA TYR A 110 18.00 -0.25 3.37
C TYR A 110 19.36 0.16 2.79
N ASP A 111 19.58 -0.12 1.50
CA ASP A 111 20.71 0.46 0.76
C ASP A 111 20.44 1.96 0.49
N PRO A 112 21.28 2.89 1.01
CA PRO A 112 21.10 4.33 0.79
C PRO A 112 21.08 4.74 -0.69
N LYS A 113 21.66 3.94 -1.60
CA LYS A 113 21.59 4.19 -3.05
C LYS A 113 20.19 3.99 -3.62
N ILE A 114 19.35 3.22 -2.93
CA ILE A 114 17.97 2.96 -3.34
C ILE A 114 17.01 4.01 -2.74
N LYS A 115 17.22 4.42 -1.48
CA LYS A 115 16.36 5.40 -0.79
C LYS A 115 16.73 6.85 -1.13
N ILE A 116 16.41 7.28 -2.35
CA ILE A 116 16.59 8.66 -2.79
C ILE A 116 15.31 9.46 -2.52
N ASP A 117 15.27 10.16 -1.39
CA ASP A 117 14.10 10.92 -0.94
C ASP A 117 13.64 11.97 -1.98
N GLY A 118 12.31 12.12 -2.10
CA GLY A 118 11.66 12.99 -3.07
C GLY A 118 11.49 12.36 -4.46
N LYS A 119 12.08 11.19 -4.74
CA LYS A 119 11.89 10.49 -6.01
C LYS A 119 10.45 9.98 -6.15
N LEU A 120 9.72 10.49 -7.14
CA LEU A 120 8.37 10.02 -7.47
C LEU A 120 8.39 8.56 -7.96
N LEU A 121 7.42 7.78 -7.47
CA LEU A 121 7.24 6.38 -7.79
C LEU A 121 6.16 6.22 -8.88
N LYS A 122 6.60 5.89 -10.09
CA LYS A 122 5.72 5.71 -11.27
C LYS A 122 5.46 4.24 -11.61
N SER A 123 6.31 3.35 -11.11
CA SER A 123 6.28 1.91 -11.33
C SER A 123 7.12 1.23 -10.26
N GLY A 124 6.84 -0.04 -9.98
CA GLY A 124 7.65 -0.90 -9.11
C GLY A 124 7.09 -2.30 -9.08
N PHE A 125 7.58 -3.10 -8.14
CA PHE A 125 7.08 -4.45 -7.92
C PHE A 125 5.76 -4.45 -7.15
N ILE A 126 5.04 -5.56 -7.23
CA ILE A 126 3.88 -5.85 -6.40
C ILE A 126 4.26 -7.04 -5.51
N ALA A 127 4.01 -6.92 -4.20
CA ALA A 127 4.27 -7.99 -3.25
C ALA A 127 3.07 -8.20 -2.33
N LEU A 128 2.83 -9.46 -1.96
CA LEU A 128 1.86 -9.81 -0.92
C LEU A 128 2.62 -9.90 0.39
N GLN A 129 2.23 -9.08 1.35
CA GLN A 129 2.92 -8.99 2.63
C GLN A 129 2.45 -10.12 3.57
N SER A 130 3.40 -10.70 4.30
CA SER A 130 3.19 -11.71 5.35
C SER A 130 3.65 -11.14 6.70
N GLU A 131 2.79 -10.37 7.37
CA GLU A 131 3.10 -9.68 8.63
C GLU A 131 2.66 -10.51 9.86
N GLY A 132 3.12 -11.76 9.93
CA GLY A 132 2.95 -12.64 11.10
C GLY A 132 1.54 -13.19 11.36
N GLN A 133 0.49 -12.60 10.80
CA GLN A 133 -0.88 -13.12 10.87
C GLN A 133 -1.23 -13.92 9.60
N PRO A 134 -1.90 -15.08 9.73
CA PRO A 134 -2.36 -15.84 8.57
C PRO A 134 -3.35 -15.03 7.71
N ILE A 135 -3.21 -15.16 6.40
CA ILE A 135 -4.12 -14.57 5.42
C ILE A 135 -4.14 -15.44 4.17
N ASP A 136 -5.34 -15.69 3.63
CA ASP A 136 -5.53 -16.41 2.38
C ASP A 136 -5.84 -15.44 1.23
N PHE A 137 -5.27 -15.72 0.07
CA PHE A 137 -5.53 -14.98 -1.17
C PHE A 137 -6.11 -15.90 -2.24
N ARG A 138 -7.07 -15.39 -3.01
CA ARG A 138 -7.59 -16.06 -4.21
C ARG A 138 -7.97 -15.03 -5.28
N ASN A 139 -8.10 -15.48 -6.52
CA ASN A 139 -8.51 -14.66 -7.66
C ASN A 139 -7.64 -13.41 -7.85
N ILE A 140 -6.32 -13.56 -7.71
CA ILE A 140 -5.36 -12.48 -7.93
C ILE A 140 -5.25 -12.23 -9.43
N MET A 141 -5.69 -11.05 -9.86
CA MET A 141 -5.71 -10.65 -11.26
C MET A 141 -5.05 -9.29 -11.41
N ILE A 142 -4.39 -9.08 -12.54
CA ILE A 142 -3.78 -7.80 -12.91
C ILE A 142 -4.28 -7.38 -14.29
N LYS A 143 -4.59 -6.09 -14.42
CA LYS A 143 -4.96 -5.47 -15.69
C LYS A 143 -4.04 -4.29 -15.95
N ASP A 144 -3.34 -4.33 -17.08
CA ASP A 144 -2.53 -3.20 -17.53
C ASP A 144 -3.44 -2.06 -18.02
N LEU A 145 -3.26 -0.89 -17.43
CA LEU A 145 -4.04 0.30 -17.77
C LEU A 145 -3.33 1.24 -18.77
N ARG A 146 -2.10 0.93 -19.19
CA ARG A 146 -1.32 1.78 -20.12
C ARG A 146 -2.04 2.02 -21.45
N GLN A 147 -2.81 1.06 -21.92
CA GLN A 147 -3.62 1.19 -23.15
C GLN A 147 -4.72 2.26 -23.07
N PHE A 148 -5.06 2.74 -21.87
CA PHE A 148 -6.04 3.82 -21.66
C PHE A 148 -5.40 5.18 -21.41
N LYS A 149 -4.06 5.24 -21.42
CA LYS A 149 -3.31 6.49 -21.31
C LYS A 149 -3.38 7.18 -22.69
N LYS A 150 -4.17 8.26 -22.78
CA LYS A 150 -4.13 9.16 -23.95
C LYS A 150 -2.80 9.91 -24.02
#